data_AF-A0A9W8Y0R5-F1
#
_entry.id   AF-A0A9W8Y0R5-F1
#
_cell.length_a   1.000
_cell.length_b   1.000
_cell.length_c   1.000
_cell.angle_alpha   90.00
_cell.angle_beta   90.00
_cell.angle_gamma   90.00
#
_symmetry.space_group_name_H-M   'P 1'
#
loop_
_entity.id
_entity.type
_entity.pdbx_description
1 polymer ?
#
loop_
_entity_poly.entity_id
_entity_poly.type
_entity_poly.pdbx_seq_one_letter_code
_entity_poly.pdbx_strand_id
1 'polypeptide(L)'
;MDVSAGLALYDPNLAVTTSAMQTGPYISRLAQMMTRDRSITWPVDAVDPMCRASKTCKSYLIAGPYRTVQPWPFTAENETMDGFRLYNTPFYQVDMWDVEREWDLSFNETSECSLYGGFDAAWDYSLEICMKEYAKDVLVAGWKSCQSGYSNTTYQCLDPGSLPSGKQGWTTYLHFYRRNATVVFSRTDFTILDATDFSPPQSQNISAASLFQSVNAILYRPNAPANNFQYDRNSQPYVLTQIIGSDLWRSLNVRMNGLAIGRDWLRNILILPVYLFQATVIALNYNIPFRIENGTTPLVNLPQENYVRGSYCIVRTQAVPGLETVIGYACVAGFVLLFVGIAKLVAFQWPEAGTSEFPLLDYEYKTVLAEGRHEASLRQKFVASQRKYDNSAILDEIADLRVGLRSV
;
A
#
# COMPACT_ATOMS: atom_id res chain seq x y z
N MET A 1 -19.36 9.24 -23.48
CA MET A 1 -20.61 8.48 -23.37
C MET A 1 -21.14 8.62 -21.96
N ASP A 2 -22.45 8.67 -21.79
CA ASP A 2 -23.05 8.73 -20.46
C ASP A 2 -23.16 7.31 -19.90
N VAL A 3 -22.72 7.14 -18.66
CA VAL A 3 -22.68 5.86 -17.95
C VAL A 3 -23.17 6.06 -16.52
N SER A 4 -23.68 5.01 -15.90
CA SER A 4 -23.79 4.96 -14.45
C SER A 4 -22.53 4.33 -13.88
N ALA A 5 -21.88 5.00 -12.93
CA ALA A 5 -20.68 4.48 -12.27
C ALA A 5 -20.46 5.14 -10.90
N GLY A 6 -19.37 4.74 -10.24
CA GLY A 6 -18.98 5.28 -8.95
C GLY A 6 -19.66 4.62 -7.77
N LEU A 7 -19.44 5.21 -6.61
CA LEU A 7 -19.93 4.74 -5.33
C LEU A 7 -21.03 5.69 -4.82
N ALA A 8 -22.24 5.16 -4.64
CA ALA A 8 -23.36 5.90 -4.05
C ALA A 8 -23.08 6.23 -2.58
N LEU A 9 -23.94 6.99 -1.92
CA LEU A 9 -23.84 7.17 -0.47
C LEU A 9 -24.02 5.83 0.24
N TYR A 10 -23.14 5.54 1.20
CA TYR A 10 -23.24 4.37 2.06
C TYR A 10 -24.55 4.42 2.85
N ASP A 11 -25.33 3.35 2.77
CA ASP A 11 -26.57 3.18 3.51
C ASP A 11 -26.55 1.87 4.30
N PRO A 12 -26.41 1.91 5.64
CA PRO A 12 -26.36 0.71 6.47
C PRO A 12 -27.67 -0.11 6.43
N ASN A 13 -28.80 0.49 6.03
CA ASN A 13 -30.08 -0.23 5.94
C ASN A 13 -30.08 -1.24 4.81
N LEU A 14 -29.29 -0.99 3.75
CA LEU A 14 -29.09 -1.94 2.66
C LEU A 14 -28.47 -3.25 3.17
N ALA A 15 -27.70 -3.20 4.26
CA ALA A 15 -27.13 -4.40 4.84
C ALA A 15 -28.18 -5.36 5.39
N VAL A 16 -29.23 -4.83 6.01
CA VAL A 16 -30.32 -5.63 6.59
C VAL A 16 -31.18 -6.25 5.49
N THR A 17 -31.40 -5.54 4.39
CA THR A 17 -32.25 -6.00 3.29
C THR A 17 -31.55 -6.95 2.33
N THR A 18 -30.21 -6.88 2.23
CA THR A 18 -29.44 -7.65 1.24
C THR A 18 -28.50 -8.72 1.83
N SER A 19 -28.49 -8.88 3.16
CA SER A 19 -27.64 -9.87 3.86
C SER A 19 -27.82 -11.31 3.35
N ALA A 20 -29.02 -11.67 2.89
CA ALA A 20 -29.35 -12.98 2.33
C ALA A 20 -28.69 -13.26 0.96
N MET A 21 -28.19 -12.25 0.27
CA MET A 21 -27.75 -12.33 -1.13
C MET A 21 -26.23 -12.36 -1.30
N GLN A 22 -25.50 -12.43 -0.20
CA GLN A 22 -24.06 -12.30 -0.20
C GLN A 22 -23.35 -13.62 -0.53
N THR A 23 -22.37 -13.57 -1.44
CA THR A 23 -21.53 -14.73 -1.77
C THR A 23 -20.31 -14.78 -0.85
N GLY A 24 -20.31 -15.72 0.09
CA GLY A 24 -19.24 -15.93 1.07
C GLY A 24 -17.82 -15.92 0.48
N PRO A 25 -17.53 -16.60 -0.66
CA PRO A 25 -16.20 -16.60 -1.26
C PRO A 25 -15.73 -15.21 -1.74
N TYR A 26 -16.62 -14.41 -2.33
CA TYR A 26 -16.27 -13.06 -2.80
C TYR A 26 -15.94 -12.16 -1.62
N ILE A 27 -16.77 -12.19 -0.58
CA ILE A 27 -16.55 -11.40 0.63
C ILE A 27 -15.28 -11.83 1.36
N SER A 28 -15.01 -13.14 1.45
CA SER A 28 -13.78 -13.67 2.02
C SER A 28 -12.56 -13.08 1.32
N ARG A 29 -12.53 -13.10 -0.02
CA ARG A 29 -11.45 -12.46 -0.78
C ARG A 29 -11.30 -10.99 -0.42
N LEU A 30 -12.38 -10.22 -0.34
CA LEU A 30 -12.29 -8.79 0.01
C LEU A 30 -11.78 -8.57 1.44
N ALA A 31 -12.25 -9.33 2.41
CA ALA A 31 -11.75 -9.28 3.79
C ALA A 31 -10.23 -9.54 3.85
N GLN A 32 -9.69 -10.38 2.97
CA GLN A 32 -8.27 -10.70 2.96
C GLN A 32 -7.41 -9.69 2.20
N MET A 33 -7.91 -9.13 1.10
CA MET A 33 -7.06 -8.39 0.15
C MET A 33 -7.65 -7.10 -0.43
N MET A 34 -8.78 -6.57 0.06
CA MET A 34 -9.43 -5.39 -0.55
C MET A 34 -8.50 -4.19 -0.73
N THR A 35 -7.72 -3.81 0.28
CA THR A 35 -6.72 -2.71 0.20
C THR A 35 -5.54 -2.97 -0.75
N ARG A 36 -5.35 -4.23 -1.17
CA ARG A 36 -4.32 -4.66 -2.13
C ARG A 36 -4.91 -4.95 -3.51
N ASP A 37 -6.23 -5.10 -3.61
CA ASP A 37 -6.93 -5.40 -4.84
C ASP A 37 -7.06 -4.13 -5.68
N ARG A 38 -6.20 -4.01 -6.70
CA ARG A 38 -6.19 -2.88 -7.64
C ARG A 38 -7.43 -2.78 -8.52
N SER A 39 -8.29 -3.80 -8.55
CA SER A 39 -9.59 -3.65 -9.20
C SER A 39 -10.58 -2.84 -8.36
N ILE A 40 -10.34 -2.65 -7.06
CA ILE A 40 -11.29 -2.01 -6.13
C ILE A 40 -10.70 -0.77 -5.46
N THR A 41 -9.41 -0.84 -5.07
CA THR A 41 -8.75 0.22 -4.32
C THR A 41 -7.48 0.74 -4.99
N TRP A 42 -7.27 2.05 -4.87
CA TRP A 42 -6.09 2.75 -5.37
C TRP A 42 -5.41 3.52 -4.23
N PRO A 43 -4.07 3.47 -4.09
CA PRO A 43 -3.41 4.20 -3.02
C PRO A 43 -3.40 5.69 -3.35
N VAL A 44 -3.68 6.53 -2.36
CA VAL A 44 -3.74 7.99 -2.52
C VAL A 44 -3.08 8.67 -1.32
N ASP A 45 -2.85 9.98 -1.44
CA ASP A 45 -2.36 10.77 -0.32
C ASP A 45 -3.44 10.91 0.76
N ALA A 46 -3.01 10.77 2.02
CA ALA A 46 -3.88 10.92 3.17
C ALA A 46 -4.36 12.36 3.31
N VAL A 47 -5.63 12.52 3.71
CA VAL A 47 -6.28 13.81 3.94
C VAL A 47 -6.13 14.21 5.41
N ASP A 48 -6.38 13.27 6.31
CA ASP A 48 -6.39 13.48 7.75
C ASP A 48 -4.99 13.91 8.23
N PRO A 49 -4.86 15.03 8.96
CA PRO A 49 -3.59 15.47 9.50
C PRO A 49 -2.95 14.47 10.47
N MET A 50 -3.75 13.77 11.29
CA MET A 50 -3.26 12.75 12.23
C MET A 50 -2.74 11.53 11.47
N CYS A 51 -3.42 11.12 10.40
CA CYS A 51 -2.90 10.08 9.52
C CYS A 51 -1.58 10.53 8.89
N ARG A 52 -1.51 11.71 8.26
CA ARG A 52 -0.28 12.22 7.62
C ARG A 52 0.93 12.29 8.55
N ALA A 53 0.71 12.58 9.83
CA ALA A 53 1.75 12.60 10.84
C ALA A 53 2.21 11.18 11.27
N SER A 54 1.34 10.17 11.12
CA SER A 54 1.61 8.80 11.54
C SER A 54 2.46 8.03 10.51
N LYS A 55 3.49 7.33 11.00
CA LYS A 55 4.33 6.43 10.16
C LYS A 55 3.58 5.22 9.60
N THR A 56 2.41 4.91 10.16
CA THR A 56 1.61 3.73 9.82
C THR A 56 0.42 4.07 8.91
N CYS A 57 0.30 5.34 8.53
CA CYS A 57 -0.80 5.82 7.72
C CYS A 57 -0.85 5.15 6.35
N LYS A 58 -2.06 4.75 6.00
CA LYS A 58 -2.43 4.21 4.71
C LYS A 58 -3.71 4.89 4.28
N SER A 59 -3.74 5.38 3.05
CA SER A 59 -4.92 5.97 2.47
C SER A 59 -5.24 5.34 1.12
N TYR A 60 -6.52 5.06 0.90
CA TYR A 60 -7.00 4.41 -0.30
C TYR A 60 -8.26 5.08 -0.81
N LEU A 61 -8.32 5.30 -2.12
CA LEU A 61 -9.55 5.52 -2.85
C LEU A 61 -10.22 4.15 -3.07
N ILE A 62 -11.44 3.99 -2.59
CA ILE A 62 -12.33 2.88 -2.89
C ILE A 62 -13.15 3.29 -4.11
N ALA A 63 -12.73 2.83 -5.29
CA ALA A 63 -13.45 3.11 -6.54
C ALA A 63 -14.49 2.04 -6.86
N GLY A 64 -14.33 0.84 -6.29
CA GLY A 64 -15.10 -0.33 -6.66
C GLY A 64 -14.62 -0.96 -7.97
N PRO A 65 -15.05 -2.19 -8.28
CA PRO A 65 -14.70 -2.86 -9.50
C PRO A 65 -15.34 -2.13 -10.67
N TYR A 66 -14.66 -2.19 -11.78
CA TYR A 66 -15.17 -1.71 -13.05
C TYR A 66 -16.56 -2.26 -13.43
N ARG A 67 -16.94 -3.42 -12.89
CA ARG A 67 -18.28 -4.02 -13.09
C ARG A 67 -19.42 -3.11 -12.64
N THR A 68 -19.15 -2.08 -11.83
CA THR A 68 -20.11 -1.04 -11.44
C THR A 68 -20.43 -0.04 -12.56
N VAL A 69 -19.67 -0.05 -13.67
CA VAL A 69 -19.90 0.80 -14.83
C VAL A 69 -20.94 0.17 -15.76
N GLN A 70 -22.03 0.89 -16.04
CA GLN A 70 -23.05 0.50 -17.00
C GLN A 70 -23.39 1.66 -17.98
N PRO A 71 -23.61 1.40 -19.28
CA PRO A 71 -23.52 0.11 -19.95
C PRO A 71 -22.10 -0.45 -19.92
N TRP A 72 -21.96 -1.78 -19.95
CA TRP A 72 -20.65 -2.41 -19.81
C TRP A 72 -19.79 -2.12 -21.05
N PRO A 73 -18.77 -1.26 -20.97
CA PRO A 73 -18.11 -0.71 -22.16
C PRO A 73 -17.08 -1.68 -22.79
N PHE A 74 -17.08 -2.97 -22.48
CA PHE A 74 -16.16 -3.94 -23.09
C PHE A 74 -16.74 -4.78 -24.22
N THR A 75 -18.05 -4.65 -24.46
CA THR A 75 -18.70 -5.28 -25.61
C THR A 75 -18.43 -4.57 -26.94
N ALA A 76 -17.85 -3.36 -26.91
CA ALA A 76 -17.49 -2.63 -28.13
C ALA A 76 -16.08 -2.99 -28.61
N GLU A 77 -16.02 -3.57 -29.82
CA GLU A 77 -14.87 -4.14 -30.56
C GLU A 77 -13.76 -3.14 -30.96
N ASN A 78 -13.56 -2.03 -30.24
CA ASN A 78 -12.45 -1.13 -30.56
C ASN A 78 -11.16 -1.66 -29.90
N GLU A 79 -10.48 -2.58 -30.59
CA GLU A 79 -9.25 -3.27 -30.15
C GLU A 79 -8.09 -2.32 -29.81
N THR A 80 -8.15 -1.06 -30.24
CA THR A 80 -7.07 -0.07 -30.10
C THR A 80 -7.06 0.69 -28.77
N MET A 81 -8.07 0.51 -27.91
CA MET A 81 -8.21 1.26 -26.67
C MET A 81 -7.97 0.36 -25.46
N ASP A 82 -6.93 0.64 -24.68
CA ASP A 82 -6.51 -0.20 -23.55
C ASP A 82 -7.18 0.18 -22.22
N GLY A 83 -7.76 1.39 -22.15
CA GLY A 83 -8.38 1.91 -20.95
C GLY A 83 -9.79 2.47 -21.15
N PHE A 84 -10.50 2.60 -20.04
CA PHE A 84 -11.74 3.35 -19.96
C PHE A 84 -11.70 4.31 -18.78
N ARG A 85 -11.96 5.59 -19.08
CA ARG A 85 -11.86 6.70 -18.15
C ARG A 85 -13.25 7.12 -17.71
N LEU A 86 -13.46 7.17 -16.40
CA LEU A 86 -14.61 7.79 -15.76
C LEU A 86 -14.21 9.18 -15.28
N TYR A 87 -14.96 10.22 -15.65
CA TYR A 87 -14.67 11.59 -15.27
C TYR A 87 -15.48 12.00 -14.04
N ASN A 88 -14.84 12.72 -13.11
CA ASN A 88 -15.51 13.41 -11.98
C ASN A 88 -16.55 12.52 -11.28
N THR A 89 -16.18 11.28 -10.97
CA THR A 89 -17.08 10.24 -10.47
C THR A 89 -16.98 10.15 -8.95
N PRO A 90 -18.10 10.02 -8.21
CA PRO A 90 -18.08 9.99 -6.75
C PRO A 90 -17.52 8.66 -6.23
N PHE A 91 -16.58 8.77 -5.28
CA PHE A 91 -15.91 7.65 -4.63
C PHE A 91 -15.72 7.91 -3.13
N TYR A 92 -15.35 6.86 -2.41
CA TYR A 92 -14.89 6.98 -1.02
C TYR A 92 -13.38 6.99 -0.98
N GLN A 93 -12.79 7.83 -0.15
CA GLN A 93 -11.43 7.67 0.34
C GLN A 93 -11.47 7.30 1.81
N VAL A 94 -10.57 6.41 2.23
CA VAL A 94 -10.43 6.05 3.63
C VAL A 94 -8.98 6.22 4.06
N ASP A 95 -8.80 6.97 5.14
CA ASP A 95 -7.52 7.12 5.82
C ASP A 95 -7.50 6.19 7.04
N MET A 96 -6.43 5.41 7.20
CA MET A 96 -6.27 4.45 8.29
C MET A 96 -4.87 4.54 8.87
N TRP A 97 -4.76 4.58 10.19
CA TRP A 97 -3.47 4.61 10.89
C TRP A 97 -3.56 3.87 12.22
N ASP A 98 -2.42 3.40 12.71
CA ASP A 98 -2.33 2.66 13.97
C ASP A 98 -2.47 3.61 15.16
N VAL A 99 -2.95 3.08 16.27
CA VAL A 99 -2.98 3.81 17.54
C VAL A 99 -1.59 3.76 18.17
N GLU A 100 -0.99 4.93 18.40
CA GLU A 100 0.36 5.02 19.00
C GLU A 100 0.38 4.66 20.49
N ARG A 101 -0.70 4.97 21.23
CA ARG A 101 -0.86 4.68 22.66
C ARG A 101 -2.16 3.93 22.91
N GLU A 102 -2.11 2.61 22.78
CA GLU A 102 -3.28 1.75 22.98
C GLU A 102 -3.77 1.66 24.43
N TRP A 103 -2.90 1.93 25.41
CA TRP A 103 -3.28 1.88 26.83
C TRP A 103 -4.28 2.99 27.23
N ASP A 104 -4.40 4.04 26.42
CA ASP A 104 -5.42 5.08 26.57
C ASP A 104 -6.77 4.68 25.95
N LEU A 105 -6.82 3.59 25.18
CA LEU A 105 -8.03 3.10 24.54
C LEU A 105 -8.64 1.96 25.34
N SER A 106 -9.70 2.27 26.07
CA SER A 106 -10.63 1.28 26.61
C SER A 106 -11.89 1.24 25.75
N PHE A 107 -12.41 0.04 25.50
CA PHE A 107 -13.73 -0.15 24.91
C PHE A 107 -14.70 -0.62 25.98
N ASN A 108 -15.92 -0.12 25.96
CA ASN A 108 -17.00 -0.68 26.75
C ASN A 108 -17.50 -1.95 26.09
N GLU A 109 -17.07 -3.09 26.62
CA GLU A 109 -17.39 -4.45 26.16
C GLU A 109 -18.89 -4.68 25.87
N THR A 110 -19.79 -3.98 26.57
CA THR A 110 -21.25 -4.18 26.42
C THR A 110 -21.90 -3.37 25.31
N SER A 111 -21.34 -2.23 24.94
CA SER A 111 -21.97 -1.28 24.00
C SER A 111 -21.11 -0.97 22.78
N GLU A 112 -19.81 -1.14 22.88
CA GLU A 112 -18.84 -0.81 21.84
C GLU A 112 -18.20 -2.07 21.22
N CYS A 113 -18.54 -3.27 21.70
CA CYS A 113 -18.00 -4.53 21.21
C CYS A 113 -19.09 -5.50 20.76
N SER A 114 -18.76 -6.34 19.78
CA SER A 114 -19.62 -7.43 19.31
C SER A 114 -18.81 -8.68 19.06
N LEU A 115 -19.34 -9.81 19.53
CA LEU A 115 -18.79 -11.13 19.31
C LEU A 115 -19.29 -11.74 18.00
N TYR A 116 -18.37 -12.44 17.33
CA TYR A 116 -18.60 -13.18 16.10
C TYR A 116 -17.94 -14.55 16.17
N GLY A 117 -18.52 -15.54 15.49
CA GLY A 117 -17.98 -16.90 15.39
C GLY A 117 -18.71 -17.93 16.24
N GLY A 118 -18.04 -19.06 16.50
CA GLY A 118 -18.68 -20.26 17.06
C GLY A 118 -18.46 -20.45 18.56
N PHE A 119 -19.24 -21.35 19.15
CA PHE A 119 -19.40 -21.51 20.60
C PHE A 119 -18.28 -22.36 21.24
N ASP A 120 -17.59 -23.17 20.43
CA ASP A 120 -16.71 -24.22 20.93
C ASP A 120 -15.23 -23.87 20.76
N ALA A 121 -14.53 -23.70 21.88
CA ALA A 121 -13.08 -23.46 21.91
C ALA A 121 -12.25 -24.53 21.18
N ALA A 122 -12.75 -25.77 21.07
CA ALA A 122 -12.00 -26.88 20.51
C ALA A 122 -12.07 -26.93 18.97
N TRP A 123 -13.16 -26.42 18.38
CA TRP A 123 -13.46 -26.64 16.95
C TRP A 123 -13.84 -25.37 16.20
N ASP A 124 -14.26 -24.32 16.91
CA ASP A 124 -14.71 -23.08 16.34
C ASP A 124 -13.80 -21.92 16.73
N TYR A 125 -13.59 -21.01 15.79
CA TYR A 125 -12.93 -19.74 16.04
C TYR A 125 -13.96 -18.70 16.45
N SER A 126 -13.59 -17.91 17.45
CA SER A 126 -14.33 -16.75 17.92
C SER A 126 -13.44 -15.52 17.87
N LEU A 127 -14.06 -14.40 17.54
CA LEU A 127 -13.42 -13.09 17.53
C LEU A 127 -14.40 -12.05 18.06
N GLU A 128 -13.84 -10.99 18.63
CA GLU A 128 -14.61 -9.83 19.03
C GLU A 128 -14.08 -8.61 18.29
N ILE A 129 -14.99 -7.79 17.78
CA ILE A 129 -14.66 -6.50 17.17
C ILE A 129 -15.26 -5.41 18.05
N CYS A 130 -14.43 -4.44 18.40
CA CYS A 130 -14.84 -3.25 19.14
C CYS A 130 -14.70 -2.02 18.26
N MET A 131 -15.68 -1.13 18.29
CA MET A 131 -15.67 0.13 17.54
C MET A 131 -16.34 1.23 18.35
N LYS A 132 -15.76 2.42 18.33
CA LYS A 132 -16.37 3.64 18.88
C LYS A 132 -15.93 4.87 18.11
N GLU A 133 -16.66 5.96 18.30
CA GLU A 133 -16.26 7.27 17.81
C GLU A 133 -15.16 7.82 18.73
N TYR A 134 -14.01 8.17 18.15
CA TYR A 134 -12.87 8.71 18.88
C TYR A 134 -12.87 10.24 18.85
N ALA A 135 -13.07 10.79 17.66
CA ALA A 135 -13.22 12.22 17.40
C ALA A 135 -14.33 12.40 16.36
N LYS A 136 -14.67 13.64 16.04
CA LYS A 136 -15.68 13.93 15.02
C LYS A 136 -15.31 13.23 13.70
N ASP A 137 -16.22 12.37 13.22
CA ASP A 137 -16.10 11.60 11.97
C ASP A 137 -14.90 10.61 11.93
N VAL A 138 -14.21 10.40 13.05
CA VAL A 138 -13.09 9.45 13.19
C VAL A 138 -13.49 8.29 14.09
N LEU A 139 -13.42 7.09 13.54
CA LEU A 139 -13.64 5.85 14.26
C LEU A 139 -12.33 5.30 14.79
N VAL A 140 -12.40 4.66 15.94
CA VAL A 140 -11.37 3.74 16.41
C VAL A 140 -11.97 2.35 16.50
N ALA A 141 -11.26 1.38 15.94
CA ALA A 141 -11.69 0.00 15.91
C ALA A 141 -10.56 -0.91 16.38
N GLY A 142 -10.91 -1.99 17.04
CA GLY A 142 -10.01 -3.04 17.43
C GLY A 142 -10.64 -4.41 17.26
N TRP A 143 -9.81 -5.44 17.23
CA TRP A 143 -10.29 -6.82 17.34
C TRP A 143 -9.41 -7.63 18.27
N LYS A 144 -10.00 -8.67 18.86
CA LYS A 144 -9.32 -9.69 19.66
C LYS A 144 -9.81 -11.09 19.28
N SER A 145 -8.93 -12.08 19.31
CA SER A 145 -9.31 -13.49 19.15
C SER A 145 -9.69 -14.05 20.50
N CYS A 146 -10.75 -14.85 20.56
CA CYS A 146 -11.16 -15.52 21.80
C CYS A 146 -10.71 -16.97 21.75
N GLN A 147 -9.55 -17.27 22.35
CA GLN A 147 -8.90 -18.57 22.21
C GLN A 147 -9.71 -19.70 22.84
N SER A 148 -10.48 -19.38 23.88
CA SER A 148 -11.34 -20.32 24.58
C SER A 148 -12.83 -20.10 24.26
N GLY A 149 -13.15 -19.48 23.12
CA GLY A 149 -14.53 -19.13 22.76
C GLY A 149 -15.04 -17.95 23.58
N TYR A 150 -16.32 -17.92 23.93
CA TYR A 150 -16.91 -16.86 24.76
C TYR A 150 -17.81 -17.43 25.85
N SER A 151 -18.05 -16.63 26.87
CA SER A 151 -18.93 -16.97 27.98
C SER A 151 -20.39 -16.98 27.52
N ASN A 152 -21.08 -18.11 27.67
CA ASN A 152 -22.51 -18.21 27.36
C ASN A 152 -23.42 -17.33 28.24
N THR A 153 -22.90 -16.83 29.38
CA THR A 153 -23.68 -16.03 30.34
C THR A 153 -23.36 -14.53 30.23
N THR A 154 -22.09 -14.17 30.07
CA THR A 154 -21.66 -12.77 30.00
C THR A 154 -21.43 -12.30 28.58
N TYR A 155 -21.39 -13.22 27.61
CA TYR A 155 -21.05 -12.95 26.20
C TYR A 155 -19.76 -12.14 26.09
N GLN A 156 -18.77 -12.53 26.88
CA GLN A 156 -17.43 -11.96 26.85
C GLN A 156 -16.46 -12.97 26.25
N CYS A 157 -15.50 -12.45 25.49
CA CYS A 157 -14.38 -13.19 24.95
C CYS A 157 -13.59 -13.91 26.07
N LEU A 158 -13.47 -15.24 25.98
CA LEU A 158 -12.68 -16.04 26.92
C LEU A 158 -11.26 -16.20 26.39
N ASP A 159 -10.28 -16.04 27.28
CA ASP A 159 -8.85 -16.09 26.98
C ASP A 159 -8.47 -15.28 25.73
N PRO A 160 -8.57 -13.93 25.81
CA PRO A 160 -8.25 -13.07 24.69
C PRO A 160 -6.79 -13.28 24.26
N GLY A 161 -6.62 -13.66 23.01
CA GLY A 161 -5.33 -13.97 22.44
C GLY A 161 -4.39 -12.76 22.50
N SER A 162 -3.19 -13.00 23.00
CA SER A 162 -2.18 -11.95 23.20
C SER A 162 -1.08 -12.05 22.14
N LEU A 163 -0.80 -10.93 21.47
CA LEU A 163 0.40 -10.71 20.69
C LEU A 163 1.63 -10.77 21.62
N PRO A 164 2.82 -11.14 21.11
CA PRO A 164 4.04 -11.22 21.93
C PRO A 164 4.53 -9.91 22.55
N SER A 165 3.98 -8.78 22.12
CA SER A 165 4.12 -7.48 22.79
C SER A 165 3.25 -7.35 24.05
N GLY A 166 2.48 -8.37 24.42
CA GLY A 166 1.49 -8.35 25.51
C GLY A 166 0.15 -7.73 25.12
N LYS A 167 -0.02 -7.33 23.85
CA LYS A 167 -1.25 -6.68 23.35
C LYS A 167 -2.32 -7.72 23.01
N GLN A 168 -3.59 -7.45 23.32
CA GLN A 168 -4.69 -8.40 23.05
C GLN A 168 -5.33 -8.24 21.66
N GLY A 169 -4.51 -8.02 20.62
CA GLY A 169 -4.97 -7.85 19.24
C GLY A 169 -4.47 -6.57 18.57
N TRP A 170 -5.20 -6.09 17.56
CA TRP A 170 -4.83 -4.90 16.77
C TRP A 170 -5.89 -3.82 16.87
N THR A 171 -5.44 -2.57 16.86
CA THR A 171 -6.30 -1.38 16.80
C THR A 171 -5.92 -0.50 15.61
N THR A 172 -6.90 0.21 15.06
CA THR A 172 -6.70 1.17 13.96
C THR A 172 -7.73 2.30 14.06
N TYR A 173 -7.30 3.50 13.71
CA TYR A 173 -8.20 4.60 13.40
C TYR A 173 -8.66 4.49 11.95
N LEU A 174 -9.86 4.99 11.66
CA LEU A 174 -10.43 5.12 10.32
C LEU A 174 -11.14 6.46 10.18
N HIS A 175 -10.95 7.14 9.05
CA HIS A 175 -11.70 8.33 8.67
C HIS A 175 -12.12 8.22 7.21
N PHE A 176 -13.42 8.29 6.95
CA PHE A 176 -13.99 8.20 5.61
C PHE A 176 -14.25 9.59 5.02
N TYR A 177 -13.92 9.73 3.75
CA TYR A 177 -14.17 10.92 2.96
C TYR A 177 -14.90 10.55 1.68
N ARG A 178 -15.80 11.42 1.23
CA ARG A 178 -16.40 11.37 -0.10
C ARG A 178 -15.68 12.39 -0.97
N ARG A 179 -15.33 11.99 -2.19
CA ARG A 179 -14.73 12.87 -3.18
C ARG A 179 -14.99 12.35 -4.58
N ASN A 180 -15.11 13.27 -5.52
CA ASN A 180 -15.08 12.94 -6.92
C ASN A 180 -13.63 12.77 -7.38
N ALA A 181 -13.40 11.82 -8.28
CA ALA A 181 -12.13 11.64 -8.94
C ALA A 181 -12.35 11.20 -10.39
N THR A 182 -11.34 11.39 -11.22
CA THR A 182 -11.25 10.80 -12.55
C THR A 182 -10.46 9.51 -12.44
N VAL A 183 -11.06 8.37 -12.78
CA VAL A 183 -10.43 7.05 -12.64
C VAL A 183 -10.35 6.37 -14.00
N VAL A 184 -9.18 5.82 -14.30
CA VAL A 184 -8.94 5.03 -15.52
C VAL A 184 -8.82 3.58 -15.13
N PHE A 185 -9.60 2.72 -15.79
CA PHE A 185 -9.53 1.27 -15.61
C PHE A 185 -8.98 0.59 -16.85
N SER A 186 -8.26 -0.51 -16.65
CA SER A 186 -7.84 -1.43 -17.69
C SER A 186 -9.03 -2.15 -18.29
N ARG A 187 -9.07 -2.23 -19.63
CA ARG A 187 -10.10 -3.00 -20.34
C ARG A 187 -9.86 -4.51 -20.34
N THR A 188 -8.63 -4.94 -20.10
CA THR A 188 -8.25 -6.37 -20.12
C THR A 188 -8.37 -7.01 -18.74
N ASP A 189 -7.87 -6.32 -17.71
CA ASP A 189 -7.66 -6.92 -16.38
C ASP A 189 -8.57 -6.30 -15.32
N PHE A 190 -9.36 -5.28 -15.70
CA PHE A 190 -10.33 -4.57 -14.84
C PHE A 190 -9.71 -3.90 -13.60
N THR A 191 -8.40 -3.68 -13.62
CA THR A 191 -7.66 -2.96 -12.59
C THR A 191 -7.73 -1.46 -12.80
N ILE A 192 -7.67 -0.69 -11.71
CA ILE A 192 -7.43 0.75 -11.76
C ILE A 192 -5.99 0.96 -12.24
N LEU A 193 -5.83 1.82 -13.23
CA LEU A 193 -4.55 2.19 -13.82
C LEU A 193 -4.09 3.57 -13.38
N ASP A 194 -5.04 4.48 -13.17
CA ASP A 194 -4.78 5.84 -12.73
C ASP A 194 -5.99 6.42 -11.99
N ALA A 195 -5.74 7.33 -11.05
CA ALA A 195 -6.75 8.11 -10.35
C ALA A 195 -6.23 9.55 -10.16
N THR A 196 -6.90 10.50 -10.80
CA THR A 196 -6.50 11.90 -10.90
C THR A 196 -7.70 12.83 -10.68
N ASP A 197 -7.47 14.15 -10.73
CA ASP A 197 -8.52 15.17 -10.64
C ASP A 197 -9.39 15.06 -9.37
N PHE A 198 -8.76 14.81 -8.23
CA PHE A 198 -9.47 14.69 -6.96
C PHE A 198 -10.12 16.02 -6.54
N SER A 199 -11.43 15.99 -6.34
CA SER A 199 -12.15 17.10 -5.70
C SER A 199 -11.76 17.23 -4.21
N PRO A 200 -12.04 18.39 -3.57
CA PRO A 200 -11.85 18.55 -2.13
C PRO A 200 -12.52 17.42 -1.33
N PRO A 201 -11.84 16.85 -0.31
CA PRO A 201 -12.42 15.81 0.52
C PRO A 201 -13.60 16.33 1.33
N GLN A 202 -14.70 15.59 1.33
CA GLN A 202 -15.84 15.82 2.22
C GLN A 202 -15.86 14.73 3.27
N SER A 203 -15.62 15.07 4.54
CA SER A 203 -15.71 14.09 5.63
C SER A 203 -17.09 13.44 5.67
N GLN A 204 -17.14 12.15 5.99
CA GLN A 204 -18.36 11.36 6.06
C GLN A 204 -18.56 10.87 7.48
N ASN A 205 -19.68 11.27 8.09
CA ASN A 205 -20.07 10.81 9.41
C ASN A 205 -20.65 9.40 9.33
N ILE A 206 -19.77 8.39 9.36
CA ILE A 206 -20.15 6.98 9.48
C ILE A 206 -20.03 6.60 10.95
N SER A 207 -21.16 6.46 11.63
CA SER A 207 -21.18 6.08 13.06
C SER A 207 -20.71 4.63 13.27
N ALA A 208 -20.16 4.35 14.45
CA ALA A 208 -19.79 2.99 14.84
C ALA A 208 -21.00 2.02 14.80
N ALA A 209 -22.19 2.50 15.18
CA ALA A 209 -23.42 1.72 15.17
C ALA A 209 -23.84 1.33 13.74
N SER A 210 -23.75 2.26 12.78
CA SER A 210 -24.03 1.99 11.36
C SER A 210 -23.07 0.94 10.81
N LEU A 211 -21.78 1.06 11.14
CA LEU A 211 -20.78 0.10 10.67
C LEU A 211 -21.00 -1.29 11.31
N PHE A 212 -21.31 -1.36 12.60
CA PHE A 212 -21.68 -2.62 13.27
C PHE A 212 -22.88 -3.28 12.60
N GLN A 213 -23.94 -2.52 12.27
CA GLN A 213 -25.11 -3.07 11.57
C GLN A 213 -24.71 -3.77 10.28
N SER A 214 -23.79 -3.19 9.51
CA SER A 214 -23.28 -3.79 8.28
C SER A 214 -22.33 -4.97 8.52
N VAL A 215 -21.44 -4.90 9.50
CA VAL A 215 -20.57 -6.03 9.87
C VAL A 215 -21.41 -7.21 10.36
N ASN A 216 -22.50 -6.96 11.09
CA ASN A 216 -23.45 -7.97 11.57
C ASN A 216 -24.23 -8.67 10.45
N ALA A 217 -24.33 -8.04 9.28
CA ALA A 217 -24.92 -8.63 8.08
C ALA A 217 -23.91 -9.52 7.33
N ILE A 218 -22.60 -9.30 7.52
CA ILE A 218 -21.52 -10.02 6.86
C ILE A 218 -21.05 -11.20 7.71
N LEU A 219 -20.84 -10.97 9.01
CA LEU A 219 -20.26 -11.92 9.95
C LEU A 219 -21.34 -12.59 10.80
N TYR A 220 -21.08 -13.84 11.14
CA TYR A 220 -21.95 -14.65 11.98
C TYR A 220 -21.89 -14.20 13.43
N ARG A 221 -23.07 -13.91 13.99
CA ARG A 221 -23.24 -13.60 15.40
C ARG A 221 -23.84 -14.80 16.14
N PRO A 222 -23.19 -15.31 17.19
CA PRO A 222 -23.74 -16.43 17.94
C PRO A 222 -25.03 -16.12 18.72
N ASN A 223 -25.22 -14.87 19.14
CA ASN A 223 -26.30 -14.50 20.07
C ASN A 223 -27.58 -13.99 19.37
N ALA A 224 -27.74 -14.28 18.08
CA ALA A 224 -28.90 -13.85 17.31
C ALA A 224 -30.01 -14.91 17.34
N PRO A 225 -31.30 -14.53 17.25
CA PRO A 225 -32.42 -15.45 17.41
C PRO A 225 -32.34 -16.64 16.42
N ALA A 226 -32.47 -17.86 16.97
CA ALA A 226 -32.26 -19.15 16.30
C ALA A 226 -33.14 -19.42 15.06
N ASN A 227 -34.14 -18.57 14.80
CA ASN A 227 -35.09 -18.73 13.69
C ASN A 227 -34.63 -18.05 12.38
N ASN A 228 -33.47 -17.38 12.37
CA ASN A 228 -32.93 -16.76 11.16
C ASN A 228 -31.79 -17.62 10.59
N PHE A 229 -31.98 -18.11 9.37
CA PHE A 229 -31.03 -18.97 8.63
C PHE A 229 -29.63 -18.33 8.47
N GLN A 230 -29.52 -17.01 8.57
CA GLN A 230 -28.23 -16.29 8.54
C GLN A 230 -27.35 -16.60 9.75
N TYR A 231 -27.93 -17.17 10.81
CA TYR A 231 -27.24 -17.57 12.03
C TYR A 231 -27.26 -19.10 12.25
N ASP A 232 -27.47 -19.88 11.17
CA ASP A 232 -27.18 -21.31 11.15
C ASP A 232 -25.66 -21.53 11.06
N ARG A 233 -25.14 -22.59 11.69
CA ARG A 233 -23.74 -23.02 11.55
C ARG A 233 -23.41 -23.48 10.12
N ASN A 234 -24.42 -23.85 9.34
CA ASN A 234 -24.26 -24.16 7.91
C ASN A 234 -24.35 -22.92 7.00
N SER A 235 -24.56 -21.74 7.57
CA SER A 235 -24.71 -20.50 6.80
C SER A 235 -23.37 -20.02 6.22
N GLN A 236 -23.42 -19.28 5.11
CA GLN A 236 -22.23 -18.65 4.54
C GLN A 236 -21.55 -17.64 5.50
N PRO A 237 -22.29 -16.80 6.26
CA PRO A 237 -21.69 -15.96 7.29
C PRO A 237 -20.91 -16.76 8.33
N TYR A 238 -21.38 -17.95 8.73
CA TYR A 238 -20.65 -18.80 9.68
C TYR A 238 -19.31 -19.23 9.11
N VAL A 239 -19.33 -19.86 7.93
CA VAL A 239 -18.10 -20.35 7.27
C VAL A 239 -17.11 -19.22 7.03
N LEU A 240 -17.58 -18.06 6.56
CA LEU A 240 -16.75 -16.86 6.39
C LEU A 240 -16.11 -16.43 7.71
N THR A 241 -16.89 -16.37 8.78
CA THR A 241 -16.41 -15.95 10.11
C THR A 241 -15.40 -16.94 10.67
N GLN A 242 -15.59 -18.24 10.43
CA GLN A 242 -14.62 -19.27 10.81
C GLN A 242 -13.29 -19.14 10.06
N ILE A 243 -13.33 -18.86 8.74
CA ILE A 243 -12.12 -18.61 7.94
C ILE A 243 -11.38 -17.39 8.49
N ILE A 244 -12.10 -16.26 8.64
CA ILE A 244 -11.53 -15.03 9.20
C ILE A 244 -10.95 -15.28 10.59
N GLY A 245 -11.71 -15.90 11.48
CA GLY A 245 -11.29 -16.24 12.83
C GLY A 245 -10.04 -17.12 12.87
N SER A 246 -9.95 -18.12 12.00
CA SER A 246 -8.80 -19.03 11.94
C SER A 246 -7.50 -18.33 11.56
N ASP A 247 -7.55 -17.42 10.59
CA ASP A 247 -6.37 -16.72 10.10
C ASP A 247 -5.98 -15.56 11.02
N LEU A 248 -6.98 -14.89 11.62
CA LEU A 248 -6.75 -13.94 12.69
C LEU A 248 -6.11 -14.62 13.92
N TRP A 249 -6.60 -15.78 14.35
CA TRP A 249 -5.97 -16.58 15.41
C TRP A 249 -4.54 -16.96 15.05
N ARG A 250 -4.28 -17.40 13.81
CA ARG A 250 -2.92 -17.70 13.32
C ARG A 250 -2.02 -16.47 13.36
N SER A 251 -2.54 -15.27 13.12
CA SER A 251 -1.77 -14.02 13.15
C SER A 251 -1.21 -13.67 14.55
N LEU A 252 -1.73 -14.29 15.61
CA LEU A 252 -1.21 -14.14 16.96
C LEU A 252 0.07 -14.95 17.22
N ASN A 253 0.39 -15.93 16.36
CA ASN A 253 1.58 -16.75 16.54
C ASN A 253 2.87 -15.94 16.36
N VAL A 254 3.81 -16.09 17.31
CA VAL A 254 5.08 -15.33 17.35
C VAL A 254 5.87 -15.38 16.05
N ARG A 255 5.81 -16.52 15.34
CA ARG A 255 6.50 -16.72 14.05
C ARG A 255 5.91 -15.92 12.90
N MET A 256 4.67 -15.45 13.04
CA MET A 256 3.91 -14.70 12.03
C MET A 256 3.78 -13.20 12.37
N ASN A 257 4.29 -12.77 13.53
CA ASN A 257 4.19 -11.40 14.05
C ASN A 257 4.70 -10.27 13.12
N GLY A 258 5.57 -10.58 12.17
CA GLY A 258 6.08 -9.60 11.20
C GLY A 258 5.14 -9.38 10.02
N LEU A 259 4.13 -10.23 9.85
CA LEU A 259 3.19 -10.13 8.74
C LEU A 259 2.00 -9.28 9.18
N ALA A 260 1.80 -8.14 8.52
CA ALA A 260 0.69 -7.21 8.75
C ALA A 260 -0.71 -7.79 8.44
N ILE A 261 -0.84 -9.12 8.36
CA ILE A 261 -2.04 -9.86 7.95
C ILE A 261 -3.22 -9.50 8.88
N GLY A 262 -3.09 -9.68 10.19
CA GLY A 262 -4.21 -9.43 11.12
C GLY A 262 -4.70 -7.98 11.10
N ARG A 263 -3.78 -7.03 10.96
CA ARG A 263 -4.10 -5.60 10.87
C ARG A 263 -4.74 -5.23 9.52
N ASP A 264 -4.19 -5.72 8.41
CA ASP A 264 -4.73 -5.46 7.08
C ASP A 264 -6.12 -6.09 6.93
N TRP A 265 -6.36 -7.25 7.55
CA TRP A 265 -7.66 -7.92 7.56
C TRP A 265 -8.68 -7.15 8.38
N LEU A 266 -8.33 -6.68 9.58
CA LEU A 266 -9.18 -5.77 10.35
C LEU A 266 -9.59 -4.59 9.48
N ARG A 267 -8.61 -3.90 8.88
CA ARG A 267 -8.86 -2.75 8.01
C ARG A 267 -9.79 -3.09 6.86
N ASN A 268 -9.53 -4.18 6.15
CA ASN A 268 -10.39 -4.64 5.05
C ASN A 268 -11.82 -4.92 5.53
N ILE A 269 -12.01 -5.64 6.65
CA ILE A 269 -13.33 -5.95 7.22
C ILE A 269 -14.09 -4.67 7.56
N LEU A 270 -13.40 -3.64 8.04
CA LEU A 270 -14.01 -2.37 8.43
C LEU A 270 -14.37 -1.46 7.24
N ILE A 271 -13.61 -1.50 6.15
CA ILE A 271 -13.91 -0.69 4.95
C ILE A 271 -14.86 -1.41 3.98
N LEU A 272 -14.92 -2.74 4.07
CA LEU A 272 -15.73 -3.59 3.21
C LEU A 272 -17.22 -3.21 3.21
N PRO A 273 -17.89 -2.99 4.36
CA PRO A 273 -19.25 -2.48 4.41
C PRO A 273 -19.52 -1.26 3.54
N VAL A 274 -18.62 -0.28 3.59
CA VAL A 274 -18.76 0.97 2.85
C VAL A 274 -18.76 0.70 1.36
N TYR A 275 -18.03 -0.31 0.89
CA TYR A 275 -18.05 -0.75 -0.50
C TYR A 275 -19.27 -1.62 -0.85
N LEU A 276 -19.57 -2.66 -0.05
CA LEU A 276 -20.61 -3.64 -0.38
C LEU A 276 -22.03 -3.05 -0.33
N PHE A 277 -22.30 -2.21 0.66
CA PHE A 277 -23.65 -1.72 0.95
C PHE A 277 -23.91 -0.37 0.28
N GLN A 278 -23.82 -0.39 -1.04
CA GLN A 278 -24.12 0.75 -1.89
C GLN A 278 -25.04 0.33 -3.02
N ALA A 279 -25.92 1.25 -3.43
CA ALA A 279 -26.89 1.02 -4.49
C ALA A 279 -26.23 0.53 -5.80
N THR A 280 -25.07 1.07 -6.17
CA THR A 280 -24.36 0.70 -7.41
C THR A 280 -23.79 -0.72 -7.38
N VAL A 281 -23.34 -1.21 -6.23
CA VAL A 281 -22.82 -2.57 -6.07
C VAL A 281 -23.95 -3.59 -5.95
N ILE A 282 -24.99 -3.23 -5.20
CA ILE A 282 -26.16 -4.08 -4.96
C ILE A 282 -26.96 -4.32 -6.25
N ALA A 283 -27.07 -3.30 -7.11
CA ALA A 283 -27.74 -3.42 -8.41
C ALA A 283 -27.13 -4.49 -9.34
N LEU A 284 -25.89 -4.92 -9.09
CA LEU A 284 -25.24 -5.99 -9.84
C LEU A 284 -25.64 -7.40 -9.38
N ASN A 285 -26.33 -7.52 -8.24
CA ASN A 285 -26.76 -8.81 -7.72
C ASN A 285 -28.12 -9.19 -8.33
N TYR A 286 -28.14 -10.24 -9.16
CA TYR A 286 -29.25 -10.67 -10.01
C TYR A 286 -30.60 -10.94 -9.31
N ASN A 287 -30.62 -10.97 -7.98
CA ASN A 287 -31.81 -11.28 -7.18
C ASN A 287 -32.62 -10.04 -6.73
N ILE A 288 -32.22 -8.83 -7.15
CA ILE A 288 -32.91 -7.59 -6.80
C ILE A 288 -33.57 -7.05 -8.07
N PRO A 289 -34.82 -6.57 -8.04
CA PRO A 289 -35.58 -6.16 -9.22
C PRO A 289 -35.10 -4.81 -9.82
N PHE A 290 -33.80 -4.52 -9.79
CA PHE A 290 -33.21 -3.56 -10.70
C PHE A 290 -33.04 -4.27 -12.04
N ARG A 291 -34.04 -4.14 -12.92
CA ARG A 291 -33.99 -4.64 -14.30
C ARG A 291 -32.71 -4.15 -14.97
N ILE A 292 -31.69 -5.02 -15.05
CA ILE A 292 -30.59 -4.85 -15.97
C ILE A 292 -31.18 -5.17 -17.35
N GLU A 293 -31.71 -4.15 -18.03
CA GLU A 293 -32.07 -4.30 -19.45
C GLU A 293 -30.76 -4.43 -20.25
N ASN A 294 -30.29 -5.68 -20.34
CA ASN A 294 -29.18 -6.16 -21.17
C ASN A 294 -27.79 -5.51 -20.99
N GLY A 295 -27.56 -4.69 -19.97
CA GLY A 295 -26.26 -4.05 -19.72
C GLY A 295 -25.83 -3.07 -20.83
N THR A 296 -26.77 -2.68 -21.69
CA THR A 296 -26.60 -1.76 -22.82
C THR A 296 -27.08 -0.35 -22.50
N THR A 297 -27.72 -0.17 -21.35
CA THR A 297 -28.15 1.13 -20.83
C THR A 297 -27.56 1.39 -19.44
N PRO A 298 -27.42 2.66 -19.02
CA PRO A 298 -27.08 2.99 -17.64
C PRO A 298 -28.11 2.41 -16.66
N LEU A 299 -27.66 2.07 -15.45
CA LEU A 299 -28.56 1.59 -14.39
C LEU A 299 -29.62 2.67 -14.09
N VAL A 300 -30.87 2.25 -13.99
CA VAL A 300 -32.00 3.10 -13.61
C VAL A 300 -32.14 3.16 -12.09
N ASN A 301 -32.65 4.29 -11.58
CA ASN A 301 -32.93 4.56 -10.16
C ASN A 301 -31.69 4.68 -9.25
N LEU A 302 -30.54 5.07 -9.80
CA LEU A 302 -29.42 5.50 -8.98
C LEU A 302 -29.53 6.99 -8.62
N PRO A 303 -28.83 7.45 -7.57
CA PRO A 303 -28.67 8.89 -7.32
C PRO A 303 -28.07 9.62 -8.53
N GLN A 304 -28.45 10.89 -8.71
CA GLN A 304 -28.04 11.68 -9.88
C GLN A 304 -26.51 11.77 -10.03
N GLU A 305 -25.78 11.81 -8.91
CA GLU A 305 -24.32 11.85 -8.87
C GLU A 305 -23.62 10.64 -9.50
N ASN A 306 -24.32 9.51 -9.64
CA ASN A 306 -23.76 8.30 -10.24
C ASN A 306 -23.90 8.27 -11.76
N TYR A 307 -24.66 9.20 -12.37
CA TYR A 307 -24.72 9.35 -13.83
C TYR A 307 -23.59 10.27 -14.28
N VAL A 308 -22.53 9.67 -14.81
CA VAL A 308 -21.25 10.31 -15.10
C VAL A 308 -20.86 10.13 -16.56
N ARG A 309 -19.80 10.82 -16.96
CA ARG A 309 -19.22 10.65 -18.29
C ARG A 309 -18.12 9.60 -18.26
N GLY A 310 -18.19 8.67 -19.21
CA GLY A 310 -17.13 7.72 -19.53
C GLY A 310 -16.55 7.95 -20.93
N SER A 311 -15.31 7.54 -21.16
CA SER A 311 -14.72 7.47 -22.51
C SER A 311 -13.63 6.41 -22.62
N TYR A 312 -13.54 5.77 -23.77
CA TYR A 312 -12.36 4.97 -24.13
C TYR A 312 -11.11 5.84 -24.22
N CYS A 313 -9.98 5.30 -23.78
CA CYS A 313 -8.70 5.98 -23.87
C CYS A 313 -7.56 5.00 -24.13
N ILE A 314 -6.49 5.49 -24.74
CA ILE A 314 -5.23 4.76 -24.88
C ILE A 314 -4.41 5.01 -23.62
N VAL A 315 -3.96 3.94 -22.98
CA VAL A 315 -3.15 4.02 -21.76
C VAL A 315 -1.70 4.14 -22.20
N ARG A 316 -1.11 5.31 -22.01
CA ARG A 316 0.31 5.51 -22.32
C ARG A 316 1.15 4.91 -21.20
N THR A 317 1.71 3.72 -21.43
CA THR A 317 2.54 2.98 -20.47
C THR A 317 3.97 3.53 -20.33
N GLN A 318 4.28 4.66 -20.97
CA GLN A 318 5.61 5.26 -20.88
C GLN A 318 5.82 5.86 -19.49
N ALA A 319 6.87 5.41 -18.80
CA ALA A 319 7.30 6.03 -17.55
C ALA A 319 7.74 7.48 -17.84
N VAL A 320 6.96 8.45 -17.35
CA VAL A 320 7.35 9.86 -17.40
C VAL A 320 8.13 10.13 -16.12
N PRO A 321 9.46 10.39 -16.20
CA PRO A 321 10.23 10.71 -15.00
C PRO A 321 9.67 11.99 -14.37
N GLY A 322 9.49 11.97 -13.05
CA GLY A 322 9.06 13.15 -12.31
C GLY A 322 10.08 14.29 -12.46
N LEU A 323 9.63 15.53 -12.32
CA LEU A 323 10.50 16.71 -12.41
C LEU A 323 11.68 16.61 -11.42
N GLU A 324 11.44 16.07 -10.23
CA GLU A 324 12.48 15.82 -9.22
C GLU A 324 13.54 14.83 -9.70
N THR A 325 13.13 13.77 -10.39
CA THR A 325 14.06 12.80 -11.01
C THR A 325 14.91 13.47 -12.09
N VAL A 326 14.29 14.33 -12.90
CA VAL A 326 15.00 15.09 -13.95
C VAL A 326 15.99 16.07 -13.33
N ILE A 327 15.60 16.83 -12.31
CA ILE A 327 16.47 17.75 -11.58
C ILE A 327 17.62 16.99 -10.92
N GLY A 328 17.32 15.89 -10.22
CA GLY A 328 18.33 15.05 -9.58
C GLY A 328 19.35 14.53 -10.58
N TYR A 329 18.89 14.02 -11.73
CA TYR A 329 19.77 13.57 -12.81
C TYR A 329 20.62 14.72 -13.37
N ALA A 330 20.03 15.88 -13.62
CA ALA A 330 20.74 17.06 -14.12
C ALA A 330 21.83 17.54 -13.13
N CYS A 331 21.54 17.56 -11.83
CA CYS A 331 22.51 17.90 -10.79
C CYS A 331 23.67 16.91 -10.76
N VAL A 332 23.39 15.60 -10.74
CA VAL A 332 24.44 14.57 -10.73
C VAL A 332 25.30 14.64 -11.99
N ALA A 333 24.67 14.75 -13.17
CA ALA A 333 25.39 14.90 -14.43
C ALA A 333 26.24 16.20 -14.45
N GLY A 334 25.70 17.30 -13.91
CA GLY A 334 26.41 18.57 -13.77
C GLY A 334 27.64 18.46 -12.87
N PHE A 335 27.53 17.79 -11.72
CA PHE A 335 28.67 17.55 -10.82
C PHE A 335 29.75 16.69 -11.48
N VAL A 336 29.36 15.65 -12.21
CA VAL A 336 30.31 14.80 -12.95
C VAL A 336 31.04 15.60 -14.02
N LEU A 337 30.33 16.41 -14.81
CA LEU A 337 30.94 17.26 -15.83
C LEU A 337 31.88 18.31 -15.22
N LEU A 338 31.49 18.93 -14.11
CA LEU A 338 32.33 19.88 -13.38
C LEU A 338 33.60 19.21 -12.84
N PHE A 339 33.46 18.03 -12.25
CA PHE A 339 34.61 17.24 -11.77
C PHE A 339 35.57 16.90 -12.91
N VAL A 340 35.06 16.40 -14.04
CA VAL A 340 35.89 16.10 -15.23
C VAL A 340 36.55 17.36 -15.77
N GLY A 341 35.83 18.48 -15.80
CA GLY A 341 36.35 19.78 -16.24
C GLY A 341 37.49 20.27 -15.35
N ILE A 342 37.33 20.20 -14.02
CA ILE A 342 38.36 20.55 -13.04
C ILE A 342 39.56 19.60 -13.18
N ALA A 343 39.33 18.29 -13.25
CA ALA A 343 40.40 17.30 -13.39
C ALA A 343 41.21 17.56 -14.67
N LYS A 344 40.55 17.88 -15.79
CA LYS A 344 41.23 18.28 -17.03
C LYS A 344 42.00 19.58 -16.88
N LEU A 345 41.42 20.61 -16.27
CA LEU A 345 42.12 21.89 -16.03
C LEU A 345 43.37 21.70 -15.17
N VAL A 346 43.27 20.91 -14.10
CA VAL A 346 44.41 20.54 -13.25
C VAL A 346 45.45 19.77 -14.07
N ALA A 347 45.03 18.80 -14.89
CA ALA A 347 45.93 18.04 -15.75
C ALA A 347 46.62 18.92 -16.82
N PHE A 348 45.96 19.95 -17.36
CA PHE A 348 46.58 20.91 -18.28
C PHE A 348 47.57 21.86 -17.59
N GLN A 349 47.40 22.10 -16.29
CA GLN A 349 48.36 22.86 -15.48
C GLN A 349 49.53 22.01 -15.01
N TRP A 350 49.45 20.67 -15.15
CA TRP A 350 50.61 19.85 -14.91
C TRP A 350 51.67 20.17 -15.96
N PRO A 351 52.92 20.42 -15.55
CA PRO A 351 53.99 20.66 -16.49
C PRO A 351 54.03 19.46 -17.45
N GLU A 352 54.00 19.74 -18.75
CA GLU A 352 54.26 18.72 -19.76
C GLU A 352 55.56 18.04 -19.35
N ALA A 353 55.47 16.76 -19.01
CA ALA A 353 56.62 16.02 -18.56
C ALA A 353 57.51 15.82 -19.78
N GLY A 354 58.35 16.80 -20.15
CA GLY A 354 59.12 16.80 -21.40
C GLY A 354 59.72 15.44 -21.67
N THR A 355 59.12 14.69 -22.58
CA THR A 355 59.55 13.35 -22.93
C THR A 355 60.43 13.48 -24.16
N SER A 356 61.66 12.98 -24.07
CA SER A 356 62.51 12.78 -25.23
C SER A 356 61.97 11.65 -26.12
N GLU A 357 62.57 11.49 -27.31
CA GLU A 357 62.30 10.35 -28.19
C GLU A 357 62.72 8.99 -27.60
N PHE A 358 63.33 9.00 -26.39
CA PHE A 358 63.81 7.82 -25.70
C PHE A 358 63.07 7.63 -24.36
N PRO A 359 61.86 7.07 -24.37
CA PRO A 359 61.01 6.96 -23.17
C PRO A 359 61.63 6.15 -22.03
N LEU A 360 62.52 5.19 -22.35
CA LEU A 360 63.27 4.41 -21.37
C LEU A 360 64.31 5.27 -20.63
N LEU A 361 64.97 6.20 -21.32
CA LEU A 361 65.93 7.15 -20.73
C LEU A 361 65.22 8.21 -19.89
N ASP A 362 64.05 8.67 -20.32
CA ASP A 362 63.23 9.59 -19.53
C ASP A 362 62.71 8.96 -18.25
N TYR A 363 62.32 7.67 -18.32
CA TYR A 363 61.87 6.93 -17.14
C TYR A 363 63.01 6.82 -16.13
N GLU A 364 64.22 6.43 -16.56
CA GLU A 364 65.41 6.34 -15.69
C GLU A 364 65.86 7.70 -15.13
N TYR A 365 65.73 8.77 -15.92
CA TYR A 365 66.09 10.12 -15.49
C TYR A 365 65.07 10.76 -14.54
N LYS A 366 63.77 10.51 -14.73
CA LYS A 366 62.67 11.08 -13.93
C LYS A 366 62.29 10.24 -12.71
N THR A 367 62.81 9.02 -12.59
CA THR A 367 62.64 8.21 -11.38
C THR A 367 63.66 8.61 -10.33
N VAL A 368 63.15 9.03 -9.17
CA VAL A 368 63.95 9.51 -8.03
C VAL A 368 63.64 8.63 -6.83
N LEU A 369 64.65 8.35 -6.02
CA LEU A 369 64.47 7.67 -4.74
C LEU A 369 64.24 8.71 -3.65
N ALA A 370 63.13 8.58 -2.95
CA ALA A 370 62.81 9.42 -1.80
C ALA A 370 63.48 8.87 -0.54
N GLU A 371 64.77 9.19 -0.32
CA GLU A 371 65.51 8.76 0.86
C GLU A 371 65.44 9.86 1.95
N GLY A 372 64.35 9.88 2.71
CA GLY A 372 64.12 10.87 3.75
C GLY A 372 63.77 12.27 3.22
N ARG A 373 64.58 13.30 3.53
CA ARG A 373 64.40 14.70 3.05
C ARG A 373 65.25 15.04 1.81
N HIS A 374 66.00 14.08 1.27
CA HIS A 374 66.87 14.31 0.13
C HIS A 374 66.45 13.42 -1.05
N GLU A 375 66.28 14.06 -2.20
CA GLU A 375 65.97 13.41 -3.47
C GLU A 375 67.28 13.09 -4.19
N ALA A 376 67.57 11.81 -4.39
CA ALA A 376 68.75 11.36 -5.13
C ALA A 376 68.31 10.59 -6.38
N SER A 377 68.98 10.86 -7.50
CA SER A 377 68.78 10.08 -8.72
C SER A 377 69.19 8.63 -8.48
N LEU A 378 68.42 7.67 -9.02
CA LEU A 378 68.67 6.23 -8.86
C LEU A 378 70.14 5.90 -9.23
N ARG A 379 70.60 6.44 -10.36
CA ARG A 379 71.97 6.28 -10.86
C ARG A 379 73.04 6.77 -9.89
N GLN A 380 72.85 7.92 -9.23
CA GLN A 380 73.83 8.41 -8.26
C GLN A 380 73.94 7.50 -7.04
N LYS A 381 72.83 6.94 -6.55
CA LYS A 381 72.85 6.01 -5.41
C LYS A 381 73.65 4.75 -5.76
N PHE A 382 73.36 4.12 -6.91
CA PHE A 382 74.05 2.91 -7.35
C PHE A 382 75.53 3.14 -7.69
N VAL A 383 75.88 4.27 -8.32
CA VAL A 383 77.27 4.62 -8.64
C VAL A 383 78.06 4.98 -7.38
N ALA A 384 77.48 5.76 -6.46
CA ALA A 384 78.15 6.16 -5.22
C ALA A 384 78.31 4.99 -4.24
N SER A 385 77.35 4.04 -4.23
CA SER A 385 77.41 2.87 -3.35
C SER A 385 78.19 1.69 -3.91
N GLN A 386 78.78 1.81 -5.11
CA GLN A 386 79.43 0.71 -5.87
C GLN A 386 78.58 -0.58 -5.96
N ARG A 387 77.26 -0.47 -5.90
CA ARG A 387 76.37 -1.65 -6.01
C ARG A 387 76.21 -2.00 -7.48
N LYS A 388 76.23 -3.29 -7.81
CA LYS A 388 75.94 -3.74 -9.18
C LYS A 388 74.50 -3.34 -9.53
N TYR A 389 74.36 -2.70 -10.69
CA TYR A 389 73.07 -2.33 -11.25
C TYR A 389 72.41 -3.59 -11.82
N ASP A 390 71.78 -4.39 -10.94
CA ASP A 390 71.03 -5.58 -11.31
C ASP A 390 69.56 -5.46 -10.91
N ASN A 391 68.70 -6.18 -11.63
CA ASN A 391 67.24 -6.09 -11.49
C ASN A 391 66.74 -6.37 -10.07
N SER A 392 67.36 -7.27 -9.31
CA SER A 392 66.96 -7.57 -7.94
C SER A 392 67.19 -6.38 -7.00
N ALA A 393 68.32 -5.69 -7.15
CA ALA A 393 68.64 -4.51 -6.35
C ALA A 393 67.75 -3.29 -6.70
N ILE A 394 67.24 -3.20 -7.93
CA ILE A 394 66.29 -2.17 -8.34
C ILE A 394 64.89 -2.46 -7.78
N LEU A 395 64.48 -3.73 -7.75
CA LEU A 395 63.18 -4.15 -7.21
C LEU A 395 63.06 -3.86 -5.71
N ASP A 396 64.15 -3.98 -4.94
CA ASP A 396 64.17 -3.70 -3.50
C ASP A 396 63.91 -2.22 -3.17
N GLU A 397 64.11 -1.32 -4.13
CA GLU A 397 63.96 0.13 -3.95
C GLU A 397 62.61 0.64 -4.53
N ILE A 398 61.73 -0.25 -5.02
CA ILE A 398 60.42 0.10 -5.62
C ILE A 398 59.47 0.82 -4.66
N ALA A 399 59.51 0.49 -3.37
CA ALA A 399 58.62 1.11 -2.39
C ALA A 399 58.86 2.63 -2.24
N ASP A 400 60.09 3.08 -2.50
CA ASP A 400 60.55 4.47 -2.32
C ASP A 400 60.72 5.21 -3.66
N LEU A 401 60.40 4.55 -4.77
CA LEU A 401 60.44 5.10 -6.11
C LEU A 401 59.29 6.10 -6.31
N ARG A 402 59.65 7.36 -6.53
CA ARG A 402 58.73 8.43 -6.93
C ARG A 402 59.03 8.79 -8.39
N VAL A 403 58.00 8.80 -9.24
CA VAL A 403 58.11 9.40 -10.57
C VAL A 403 57.97 10.91 -10.37
N GLY A 404 59.08 11.62 -10.47
CA GLY A 404 59.13 13.06 -10.23
C GLY A 404 58.50 13.83 -11.39
N LEU A 405 57.27 14.31 -11.22
CA LEU A 405 56.87 15.58 -11.83
C LEU A 405 57.61 16.66 -11.04
N ARG A 406 58.79 17.09 -11.49
CA ARG A 406 59.53 18.18 -10.84
C ARG A 406 58.60 19.39 -10.70
N SER A 407 58.52 19.97 -9.50
CA SER A 407 58.11 21.36 -9.36
C SER A 407 59.13 22.20 -10.11
N VAL A 408 58.70 22.90 -11.15
CA VAL A 408 59.47 23.98 -11.77
C VAL A 408 59.65 25.10 -10.77
#